data_AF-A0A830D9A3-F1
#
_entry.id   AF-A0A830D9A3-F1
#
_cell.length_a   1.000
_cell.length_b   1.000
_cell.length_c   1.000
_cell.angle_alpha   90.00
_cell.angle_beta   90.00
_cell.angle_gamma   90.00
#
_symmetry.space_group_name_H-M   'P 1'
#
loop_
_entity.id
_entity.type
_entity.pdbx_description
1 polymer ?
#
loop_
_entity_poly.entity_id
_entity_poly.type
_entity_poly.pdbx_seq_one_letter_code
_entity_poly.pdbx_strand_id
1 'polypeptide(L)'
;MASASAKKKGQKKIEKKHSLSDLKTLGQQLLTSRAHVNNLPIILNFISPNSPPQYALESLLTLQSFFTPLVPLLPSSSSSAVSDPDPDPGFIYRTWLRSKFDDFIERLIDLVITSHSDDVLREIVLDSIMEFVKVGNAGKFHSAIYHKFLRAIVHSVLGVNDILLDLLATKYFSYVDVRYFTYISLEKQARTLGVKGMEPNPLSPGGMAYALDSCKVSSITTKPNEYALSWSTKPQYAPSLLGTVAIYQL
;
A
#
# COMPACT_ATOMS: atom_id res chain seq x y z
N MET A 1 15.57 -31.06 50.70
CA MET A 1 16.65 -31.14 49.69
C MET A 1 16.02 -31.44 48.33
N ALA A 2 16.33 -30.58 47.34
CA ALA A 2 16.11 -30.69 45.89
C ALA A 2 14.66 -30.70 45.33
N SER A 3 14.20 -29.49 44.97
CA SER A 3 13.11 -29.25 44.02
C SER A 3 13.65 -29.31 42.58
N ALA A 4 13.12 -30.20 41.75
CA ALA A 4 13.51 -30.35 40.36
C ALA A 4 12.76 -29.32 39.48
N SER A 5 13.45 -28.24 39.12
CA SER A 5 12.94 -27.24 38.17
C SER A 5 13.08 -27.74 36.73
N ALA A 6 11.97 -28.16 36.13
CA ALA A 6 11.89 -28.46 34.71
C ALA A 6 12.03 -27.17 33.87
N LYS A 7 13.15 -27.01 33.18
CA LYS A 7 13.39 -25.93 32.22
C LYS A 7 12.40 -26.04 31.04
N LYS A 8 11.46 -25.10 30.96
CA LYS A 8 10.72 -24.76 29.74
C LYS A 8 11.71 -24.50 28.60
N LYS A 9 11.71 -25.35 27.56
CA LYS A 9 12.34 -25.06 26.26
C LYS A 9 11.53 -23.95 25.56
N GLY A 10 11.79 -22.72 25.99
CA GLY A 10 11.31 -21.52 25.33
C GLY A 10 11.99 -21.33 23.99
N GLN A 11 11.20 -20.91 23.02
CA GLN A 11 11.56 -20.43 21.69
C GLN A 11 12.83 -19.55 21.73
N LYS A 12 13.97 -20.13 21.35
CA LYS A 12 15.21 -19.40 21.03
C LYS A 12 15.88 -20.10 19.85
N LYS A 13 15.33 -19.89 18.64
CA LYS A 13 15.98 -20.36 17.40
C LYS A 13 15.51 -19.59 16.16
N ILE A 14 15.48 -18.26 16.22
CA ILE A 14 15.36 -17.40 15.02
C ILE A 14 16.38 -16.27 15.14
N GLU A 15 17.64 -16.61 15.34
CA GLU A 15 18.76 -15.68 15.16
C GLU A 15 19.87 -16.40 14.38
N LYS A 16 19.53 -16.99 13.24
CA LYS A 16 20.51 -17.03 12.16
C LYS A 16 20.32 -15.70 11.42
N LYS A 17 21.18 -14.72 11.71
CA LYS A 17 21.27 -13.50 10.91
C LYS A 17 21.63 -13.96 9.49
N HIS A 18 20.64 -14.04 8.61
CA HIS A 18 20.91 -14.27 7.19
C HIS A 18 21.82 -13.14 6.73
N SER A 19 22.94 -13.48 6.10
CA SER A 19 23.76 -12.47 5.42
C SER A 19 22.99 -11.93 4.20
N LEU A 20 23.40 -10.77 3.67
CA LEU A 20 22.81 -10.21 2.46
C LEU A 20 22.93 -11.18 1.26
N SER A 21 24.03 -11.91 1.17
CA SER A 21 24.23 -12.97 0.16
C SER A 21 23.29 -14.15 0.35
N ASP A 22 23.00 -14.54 1.60
CA ASP A 22 22.01 -15.59 1.89
C ASP A 22 20.62 -15.13 1.46
N LEU A 23 20.25 -13.88 1.75
CA LEU A 23 18.97 -13.31 1.35
C LEU A 23 18.79 -13.31 -0.18
N LYS A 24 19.81 -12.89 -0.92
CA LYS A 24 19.85 -12.96 -2.39
C LYS A 24 19.63 -14.39 -2.89
N THR A 25 20.30 -15.35 -2.26
CA THR A 25 20.16 -16.77 -2.60
C THR A 25 18.74 -17.27 -2.36
N LEU A 26 18.14 -16.92 -1.22
CA LEU A 26 16.74 -17.26 -0.91
C LEU A 26 15.77 -16.67 -1.94
N GLY A 27 16.02 -15.43 -2.37
CA GLY A 27 15.24 -14.74 -3.38
C GLY A 27 15.34 -15.40 -4.75
N GLN A 28 16.55 -15.71 -5.21
CA GLN A 28 16.77 -16.43 -6.47
C GLN A 28 16.10 -17.82 -6.46
N GLN A 29 16.19 -18.56 -5.35
CA GLN A 29 15.50 -19.83 -5.19
C GLN A 29 13.97 -19.68 -5.31
N LEU A 30 13.41 -18.65 -4.65
CA LEU A 30 11.97 -18.35 -4.72
C LEU A 30 11.51 -18.04 -6.15
N LEU A 31 12.30 -17.26 -6.89
CA LEU A 31 11.99 -16.87 -8.27
C LEU A 31 12.16 -18.03 -9.27
N THR A 32 13.05 -18.98 -8.98
CA THR A 32 13.33 -20.11 -9.88
C THR A 32 12.26 -21.21 -9.80
N SER A 33 11.75 -21.51 -8.61
CA SER A 33 10.81 -22.63 -8.44
C SER A 33 9.85 -22.45 -7.27
N ARG A 34 8.61 -22.91 -7.47
CA ARG A 34 7.57 -22.99 -6.42
C ARG A 34 7.96 -23.94 -5.28
N ALA A 35 8.91 -24.85 -5.48
CA ALA A 35 9.41 -25.72 -4.41
C ALA A 35 10.03 -24.91 -3.25
N HIS A 36 10.48 -23.69 -3.52
CA HIS A 36 11.09 -22.79 -2.54
C HIS A 36 10.12 -21.74 -1.99
N VAL A 37 8.80 -21.94 -2.14
CA VAL A 37 7.80 -20.97 -1.65
C VAL A 37 7.89 -20.73 -0.14
N ASN A 38 8.45 -21.66 0.63
CA ASN A 38 8.70 -21.50 2.06
C ASN A 38 9.75 -20.42 2.38
N ASN A 39 10.51 -19.94 1.39
CA ASN A 39 11.41 -18.80 1.54
C ASN A 39 10.64 -17.46 1.61
N LEU A 40 9.43 -17.39 1.08
CA LEU A 40 8.62 -16.17 1.00
C LEU A 40 8.40 -15.50 2.37
N PRO A 41 7.93 -16.21 3.42
CA PRO A 41 7.81 -15.61 4.76
C PRO A 41 9.13 -15.12 5.36
N ILE A 42 10.25 -15.76 5.01
CA ILE A 42 11.59 -15.36 5.50
C ILE A 42 11.97 -14.03 4.87
N ILE A 43 11.84 -13.91 3.54
CA ILE A 43 12.16 -12.70 2.78
C ILE A 43 11.27 -11.54 3.22
N LEU A 44 9.98 -11.81 3.45
CA LEU A 44 9.02 -10.82 3.96
C LEU A 44 9.48 -10.15 5.26
N ASN A 45 10.15 -10.87 6.17
CA ASN A 45 10.56 -10.33 7.47
C ASN A 45 11.60 -9.21 7.40
N PHE A 46 12.28 -9.08 6.26
CA PHE A 46 13.22 -7.99 6.01
C PHE A 46 12.53 -6.72 5.46
N ILE A 47 11.25 -6.78 5.07
CA ILE A 47 10.43 -5.59 4.77
C ILE A 47 9.95 -5.02 6.12
N SER A 48 10.82 -4.29 6.79
CA SER A 48 10.53 -3.66 8.08
C SER A 48 11.34 -2.37 8.21
N PRO A 49 10.79 -1.31 8.84
CA PRO A 49 11.54 -0.08 9.08
C PRO A 49 12.79 -0.29 9.96
N ASN A 50 12.84 -1.38 10.73
CA ASN A 50 13.99 -1.73 11.57
C ASN A 50 15.06 -2.53 10.83
N SER A 51 14.81 -2.98 9.59
CA SER A 51 15.79 -3.72 8.80
C SER A 51 16.78 -2.75 8.15
N PRO A 52 18.07 -3.12 7.98
CA PRO A 52 18.99 -2.26 7.26
C PRO A 52 18.51 -2.04 5.81
N PRO A 53 18.62 -0.82 5.23
CA PRO A 53 18.00 -0.47 3.96
C PRO A 53 18.31 -1.44 2.81
N GLN A 54 19.54 -1.94 2.74
CA GLN A 54 19.97 -2.93 1.74
C GLN A 54 19.22 -4.26 1.82
N TYR A 55 18.82 -4.71 3.02
CA TYR A 55 18.04 -5.94 3.18
C TYR A 55 16.59 -5.71 2.80
N ALA A 56 16.01 -4.56 3.21
CA ALA A 56 14.65 -4.19 2.84
C ALA A 56 14.51 -4.03 1.32
N LEU A 57 15.48 -3.38 0.68
CA LEU A 57 15.51 -3.20 -0.78
C LEU A 57 15.62 -4.53 -1.53
N GLU A 58 16.56 -5.40 -1.14
CA GLU A 58 16.72 -6.71 -1.78
C GLU A 58 15.46 -7.56 -1.66
N SER A 59 14.86 -7.58 -0.47
CA SER A 59 13.59 -8.26 -0.25
C SER A 59 12.46 -7.66 -1.07
N LEU A 60 12.37 -6.33 -1.16
CA LEU A 60 11.33 -5.66 -1.93
C LEU A 60 11.42 -6.05 -3.40
N LEU A 61 12.60 -5.95 -4.00
CA LEU A 61 12.81 -6.24 -5.42
C LEU A 61 12.53 -7.71 -5.74
N THR A 62 12.95 -8.62 -4.85
CA THR A 62 12.66 -10.06 -4.95
C THR A 62 11.16 -10.32 -4.91
N LEU A 63 10.47 -9.78 -3.91
CA LEU A 63 9.04 -10.01 -3.70
C LEU A 63 8.19 -9.36 -4.79
N GLN A 64 8.58 -8.17 -5.24
CA GLN A 64 7.95 -7.50 -6.37
C GLN A 64 8.06 -8.35 -7.62
N SER A 65 9.26 -8.82 -7.97
CA SER A 65 9.49 -9.70 -9.11
C SER A 65 8.69 -11.01 -9.01
N PHE A 66 8.54 -11.55 -7.80
CA PHE A 66 7.78 -12.77 -7.55
C PHE A 66 6.27 -12.54 -7.70
N PHE A 67 5.72 -11.47 -7.12
CA PHE A 67 4.29 -11.24 -7.08
C PHE A 67 3.72 -10.62 -8.34
N THR A 68 4.43 -9.71 -9.02
CA THR A 68 3.95 -9.01 -10.23
C THR A 68 3.31 -9.94 -11.27
N PRO A 69 3.92 -11.07 -11.69
CA PRO A 69 3.27 -12.00 -12.62
C PRO A 69 2.13 -12.82 -12.01
N LEU A 70 2.07 -12.92 -10.67
CA LEU A 70 1.11 -13.76 -9.96
C LEU A 70 -0.16 -13.00 -9.57
N VAL A 71 -0.09 -11.68 -9.32
CA VAL A 71 -1.25 -10.90 -8.84
C VAL A 71 -2.52 -11.11 -9.67
N PRO A 72 -2.49 -11.07 -11.02
CA PRO A 72 -3.69 -11.26 -11.83
C PRO A 72 -4.32 -12.67 -11.70
N LEU A 73 -3.56 -13.64 -11.19
CA LEU A 73 -3.96 -15.04 -11.02
C LEU A 73 -4.44 -15.34 -9.60
N LEU A 74 -4.31 -14.39 -8.68
CA LEU A 74 -4.71 -14.58 -7.29
C LEU A 74 -6.24 -14.47 -7.15
N PRO A 75 -6.86 -15.27 -6.28
CA PRO A 75 -8.27 -15.13 -5.98
C PRO A 75 -8.57 -13.74 -5.41
N SER A 76 -9.76 -13.21 -5.72
CA SER A 76 -10.23 -11.97 -5.11
C SER A 76 -10.35 -12.16 -3.60
N SER A 77 -10.00 -11.15 -2.79
CA SER A 77 -10.14 -11.24 -1.32
C SER A 77 -11.58 -11.48 -0.85
N SER A 78 -12.56 -11.26 -1.73
CA SER A 78 -13.99 -11.51 -1.49
C SER A 78 -14.50 -12.84 -2.06
N SER A 79 -13.65 -13.66 -2.71
CA SER A 79 -14.05 -15.01 -3.09
C SER A 79 -14.04 -15.86 -1.83
N SER A 80 -15.14 -15.79 -1.08
CA SER A 80 -15.49 -16.81 -0.11
C SER A 80 -15.37 -18.15 -0.82
N ALA A 81 -14.47 -19.00 -0.34
CA ALA A 81 -14.43 -20.40 -0.72
C ALA A 81 -15.88 -20.90 -0.63
N VAL A 82 -16.48 -21.16 -1.79
CA VAL A 82 -17.74 -21.88 -1.86
C VAL A 82 -17.52 -23.16 -1.07
N SER A 83 -18.51 -23.49 -0.26
CA SER A 83 -18.57 -24.56 0.73
C SER A 83 -18.31 -25.94 0.12
N ASP A 84 -17.10 -26.16 -0.37
CA ASP A 84 -16.66 -27.39 -0.98
C ASP A 84 -15.91 -28.19 0.11
N PRO A 85 -16.41 -29.37 0.51
CA PRO A 85 -15.80 -30.18 1.55
C PRO A 85 -14.40 -30.70 1.17
N ASP A 86 -14.00 -30.63 -0.11
CA ASP A 86 -12.67 -31.03 -0.58
C ASP A 86 -12.06 -29.97 -1.53
N PRO A 87 -11.51 -28.86 -0.98
CA PRO A 87 -11.00 -27.77 -1.81
C PRO A 87 -9.76 -28.17 -2.61
N ASP A 88 -9.75 -27.84 -3.91
CA ASP A 88 -8.59 -28.01 -4.80
C ASP A 88 -7.29 -27.53 -4.13
N PRO A 89 -6.24 -28.37 -4.00
CA PRO A 89 -4.96 -27.99 -3.42
C PRO A 89 -4.36 -26.73 -4.09
N GLY A 90 -4.61 -26.55 -5.39
CA GLY A 90 -4.22 -25.34 -6.12
C GLY A 90 -4.94 -24.08 -5.61
N PHE A 91 -6.22 -24.17 -5.27
CA PHE A 91 -6.99 -23.08 -4.70
C PHE A 91 -6.52 -22.72 -3.28
N ILE A 92 -6.23 -23.72 -2.45
CA ILE A 92 -5.67 -23.51 -1.09
C ILE A 92 -4.34 -22.76 -1.21
N TYR A 93 -3.46 -23.19 -2.11
CA TYR A 93 -2.18 -22.54 -2.36
C TYR A 93 -2.33 -21.09 -2.82
N ARG A 94 -3.21 -20.83 -3.80
CA ARG A 94 -3.46 -19.46 -4.29
C ARG A 94 -4.07 -18.55 -3.23
N THR A 95 -4.93 -19.09 -2.37
CA THR A 95 -5.52 -18.35 -1.24
C THR A 95 -4.46 -17.99 -0.20
N TRP A 96 -3.59 -18.93 0.15
CA TRP A 96 -2.44 -18.65 1.01
C TRP A 96 -1.51 -17.59 0.38
N LEU A 97 -1.25 -17.71 -0.92
CA LEU A 97 -0.41 -16.75 -1.64
C LEU A 97 -1.02 -15.35 -1.68
N ARG A 98 -2.35 -15.25 -1.81
CA ARG A 98 -3.10 -13.99 -1.69
C ARG A 98 -2.91 -13.37 -0.31
N SER A 99 -3.03 -14.16 0.76
CA SER A 99 -2.75 -13.70 2.13
C SER A 99 -1.31 -13.19 2.28
N LYS A 100 -0.32 -13.87 1.70
CA LYS A 100 1.08 -13.41 1.75
C LYS A 100 1.32 -12.13 0.95
N PHE A 101 0.59 -11.93 -0.14
CA PHE A 101 0.61 -10.66 -0.86
C PHE A 101 -0.03 -9.54 -0.03
N ASP A 102 -1.14 -9.80 0.66
CA ASP A 102 -1.75 -8.79 1.53
C ASP A 102 -0.81 -8.41 2.69
N ASP A 103 -0.10 -9.38 3.28
CA ASP A 103 0.98 -9.14 4.27
C ASP A 103 2.11 -8.28 3.67
N PHE A 104 2.49 -8.55 2.40
CA PHE A 104 3.51 -7.78 1.71
C PHE A 104 3.12 -6.32 1.54
N ILE A 105 1.91 -6.06 1.03
CA ILE A 105 1.38 -4.70 0.85
C ILE A 105 1.30 -3.95 2.17
N GLU A 106 0.88 -4.62 3.25
CA GLU A 106 0.85 -4.00 4.58
C GLU A 106 2.23 -3.55 5.04
N ARG A 107 3.25 -4.40 4.87
CA ARG A 107 4.63 -4.06 5.23
C ARG A 107 5.22 -2.95 4.37
N LEU A 108 4.87 -2.87 3.08
CA LEU A 108 5.26 -1.75 2.22
C LEU A 108 4.62 -0.44 2.69
N ILE A 109 3.33 -0.47 3.02
CA ILE A 109 2.61 0.70 3.55
C ILE A 109 3.25 1.17 4.87
N ASP A 110 3.53 0.26 5.80
CA ASP A 110 4.17 0.60 7.07
C ASP A 110 5.57 1.18 6.86
N LEU A 111 6.35 0.63 5.92
CA LEU A 111 7.69 1.08 5.60
C LEU A 111 7.70 2.50 5.02
N VAL A 112 6.75 2.85 4.14
CA VAL A 112 6.73 4.16 3.47
C VAL A 112 6.19 5.29 4.36
N ILE A 113 5.27 4.99 5.29
CA ILE A 113 4.71 5.98 6.23
C ILE A 113 5.62 6.23 7.44
N THR A 114 6.70 5.48 7.59
CA THR A 114 7.61 5.60 8.71
C THR A 114 8.68 6.65 8.42
N SER A 115 8.64 7.80 9.10
CA SER A 115 9.50 8.97 8.80
C SER A 115 11.01 8.79 9.00
N HIS A 116 11.45 7.71 9.67
CA HIS A 116 12.89 7.46 9.91
C HIS A 116 13.52 6.50 8.90
N SER A 117 12.76 6.01 7.91
CA SER A 117 13.31 5.21 6.83
C SER A 117 13.99 6.11 5.78
N ASP A 118 14.95 5.53 5.06
CA ASP A 118 15.71 6.21 4.00
C ASP A 118 14.79 6.74 2.89
N ASP A 119 14.94 8.02 2.51
CA ASP A 119 14.09 8.69 1.53
C ASP A 119 14.09 8.01 0.14
N VAL A 120 15.24 7.50 -0.30
CA VAL A 120 15.36 6.77 -1.57
C VAL A 120 14.63 5.43 -1.47
N LEU A 121 14.76 4.74 -0.34
CA LEU A 121 14.00 3.51 -0.09
C LEU A 121 12.49 3.79 -0.08
N ARG A 122 12.05 4.87 0.57
CA ARG A 122 10.64 5.28 0.62
C ARG A 122 10.09 5.59 -0.77
N GLU A 123 10.86 6.26 -1.62
CA GLU A 123 10.47 6.47 -3.02
C GLU A 123 10.30 5.15 -3.77
N ILE A 124 11.25 4.23 -3.66
CA ILE A 124 11.18 2.90 -4.31
C ILE A 124 9.97 2.11 -3.79
N VAL A 125 9.68 2.18 -2.49
CA VAL A 125 8.52 1.52 -1.87
C VAL A 125 7.21 2.14 -2.38
N LEU A 126 7.13 3.47 -2.47
CA LEU A 126 5.98 4.17 -3.06
C LEU A 126 5.76 3.72 -4.50
N ASP A 127 6.83 3.68 -5.31
CA ASP A 127 6.76 3.23 -6.69
C ASP A 127 6.23 1.80 -6.81
N SER A 128 6.69 0.92 -5.92
CA SER A 128 6.23 -0.47 -5.85
C SER A 128 4.74 -0.56 -5.49
N ILE A 129 4.28 0.19 -4.49
CA ILE A 129 2.85 0.24 -4.12
C ILE A 129 2.02 0.72 -5.31
N MET A 130 2.45 1.80 -5.96
CA MET A 130 1.72 2.38 -7.09
C MET A 130 1.72 1.47 -8.32
N GLU A 131 2.76 0.66 -8.52
CA GLU A 131 2.77 -0.39 -9.54
C GLU A 131 1.73 -1.48 -9.23
N PHE A 132 1.59 -1.93 -7.98
CA PHE A 132 0.51 -2.87 -7.62
C PHE A 132 -0.89 -2.26 -7.70
N VAL A 133 -1.02 -0.96 -7.43
CA VAL A 133 -2.29 -0.24 -7.66
C VAL A 133 -2.62 -0.21 -9.16
N LYS A 134 -1.62 -0.08 -10.03
CA LYS A 134 -1.80 -0.10 -11.49
C LYS A 134 -2.11 -1.50 -12.04
N VAL A 135 -1.35 -2.50 -11.62
CA VAL A 135 -1.34 -3.85 -12.24
C VAL A 135 -2.30 -4.81 -11.54
N GLY A 136 -2.67 -4.54 -10.29
CA GLY A 136 -3.22 -5.54 -9.38
C GLY A 136 -4.64 -6.05 -9.69
N ASN A 137 -5.39 -5.43 -10.60
CA ASN A 137 -6.74 -5.89 -10.96
C ASN A 137 -6.89 -6.11 -12.47
N ALA A 138 -6.10 -7.01 -13.05
CA ALA A 138 -6.07 -7.30 -14.49
C ALA A 138 -5.87 -6.03 -15.35
N GLY A 139 -4.97 -5.15 -14.91
CA GLY A 139 -4.70 -3.85 -15.55
C GLY A 139 -5.69 -2.73 -15.20
N LYS A 140 -6.68 -3.00 -14.33
CA LYS A 140 -7.55 -1.98 -13.73
C LYS A 140 -6.95 -1.47 -12.42
N PHE A 141 -7.32 -0.24 -12.07
CA PHE A 141 -6.92 0.40 -10.82
C PHE A 141 -7.40 -0.41 -9.60
N HIS A 142 -6.45 -0.86 -8.77
CA HIS A 142 -6.74 -1.62 -7.55
C HIS A 142 -7.08 -0.68 -6.39
N SER A 143 -8.33 -0.20 -6.38
CA SER A 143 -8.82 0.81 -5.43
C SER A 143 -8.68 0.40 -3.96
N ALA A 144 -8.81 -0.88 -3.62
CA ALA A 144 -8.67 -1.34 -2.23
C ALA A 144 -7.25 -1.14 -1.66
N ILE A 145 -6.21 -1.44 -2.44
CA ILE A 145 -4.80 -1.21 -2.03
C ILE A 145 -4.59 0.29 -1.83
N TYR A 146 -5.01 1.10 -2.80
CA TYR A 146 -4.84 2.55 -2.74
C TYR A 146 -5.61 3.17 -1.56
N HIS A 147 -6.82 2.71 -1.29
CA HIS A 147 -7.61 3.16 -0.14
C HIS A 147 -6.94 2.81 1.20
N LYS A 148 -6.40 1.59 1.34
CA LYS A 148 -5.64 1.16 2.54
C LYS A 148 -4.40 2.05 2.73
N PHE A 149 -3.68 2.33 1.65
CA PHE A 149 -2.52 3.21 1.65
C PHE A 149 -2.87 4.64 2.09
N LEU A 150 -3.87 5.27 1.48
CA LEU A 150 -4.31 6.62 1.88
C LEU A 150 -4.79 6.67 3.34
N ARG A 151 -5.47 5.63 3.80
CA ARG A 151 -5.87 5.52 5.21
C ARG A 151 -4.67 5.52 6.15
N ALA A 152 -3.61 4.80 5.78
CA ALA A 152 -2.39 4.77 6.57
C ALA A 152 -1.71 6.14 6.61
N ILE A 153 -1.66 6.87 5.48
CA ILE A 153 -1.15 8.25 5.44
C ILE A 153 -1.94 9.17 6.38
N VAL A 154 -3.27 9.16 6.31
CA VAL A 154 -4.11 10.06 7.13
C VAL A 154 -3.97 9.79 8.63
N HIS A 155 -3.66 8.56 9.04
CA HIS A 155 -3.44 8.19 10.44
C HIS A 155 -1.98 8.20 10.88
N SER A 156 -1.05 8.50 9.97
CA SER A 156 0.38 8.55 10.27
C SER A 156 0.76 9.90 10.91
N VAL A 157 1.92 9.93 11.57
CA VAL A 157 2.48 11.16 12.18
C VAL A 157 3.38 11.91 11.17
N LEU A 158 3.13 11.73 9.87
CA LEU A 158 3.91 12.40 8.83
C LEU A 158 3.70 13.92 8.90
N GLY A 159 4.79 14.67 8.73
CA GLY A 159 4.73 16.12 8.63
C GLY A 159 4.06 16.56 7.32
N VAL A 160 3.53 17.78 7.29
CA VAL A 160 2.93 18.38 6.08
C VAL A 160 3.95 18.48 4.93
N ASN A 161 5.23 18.60 5.26
CA ASN A 161 6.34 18.69 4.30
C ASN A 161 7.10 17.35 4.17
N ASP A 162 6.42 16.22 4.40
CA ASP A 162 7.05 14.91 4.25
C ASP A 162 7.20 14.53 2.78
N ILE A 163 8.37 13.99 2.42
CA ILE A 163 8.73 13.60 1.04
C ILE A 163 7.70 12.67 0.38
N LEU A 164 6.99 11.83 1.15
CA LEU A 164 5.95 10.97 0.61
C LEU A 164 4.80 11.79 -0.02
N LEU A 165 4.41 12.87 0.64
CA LEU A 165 3.34 13.75 0.16
C LEU A 165 3.79 14.53 -1.07
N ASP A 166 5.04 15.02 -1.07
CA ASP A 166 5.63 15.71 -2.21
C ASP A 166 5.75 14.78 -3.43
N LEU A 167 6.20 13.54 -3.25
CA LEU A 167 6.28 12.53 -4.31
C LEU A 167 4.89 12.16 -4.83
N LEU A 168 3.89 12.02 -3.96
CA LEU A 168 2.51 11.78 -4.39
C LEU A 168 1.97 12.92 -5.25
N ALA A 169 2.16 14.16 -4.81
CA ALA A 169 1.69 15.35 -5.51
C ALA A 169 2.39 15.55 -6.86
N THR A 170 3.71 15.39 -6.91
CA THR A 170 4.52 15.68 -8.10
C THR A 170 4.52 14.53 -9.11
N LYS A 171 4.66 13.29 -8.66
CA LYS A 171 4.81 12.11 -9.53
C LYS A 171 3.46 11.49 -9.90
N TYR A 172 2.54 11.39 -8.94
CA TYR A 172 1.34 10.56 -9.07
C TYR A 172 0.03 11.32 -9.27
N PHE A 173 -0.11 12.56 -8.78
CA PHE A 173 -1.33 13.35 -9.02
C PHE A 173 -1.44 13.88 -10.45
N SER A 174 -0.44 13.66 -11.31
CA SER A 174 -0.58 13.86 -12.75
C SER A 174 -1.63 12.93 -13.36
N TYR A 175 -1.86 11.75 -12.78
CA TYR A 175 -2.83 10.77 -13.25
C TYR A 175 -4.26 11.08 -12.76
N VAL A 176 -5.23 11.00 -13.66
CA VAL A 176 -6.65 11.30 -13.36
C VAL A 176 -7.24 10.29 -12.38
N ASP A 177 -6.99 9.00 -12.60
CA ASP A 177 -7.53 7.93 -11.75
C ASP A 177 -7.02 8.07 -10.31
N VAL A 178 -5.72 8.35 -10.14
CA VAL A 178 -5.11 8.57 -8.83
C VAL A 178 -5.85 9.70 -8.12
N ARG A 179 -5.94 10.89 -8.72
CA ARG A 179 -6.66 12.04 -8.14
C ARG A 179 -8.10 11.70 -7.77
N TYR A 180 -8.84 11.08 -8.69
CA TYR A 180 -10.23 10.70 -8.48
C TYR A 180 -10.40 9.77 -7.26
N PHE A 181 -9.60 8.70 -7.20
CA PHE A 181 -9.65 7.77 -6.07
C PHE A 181 -9.09 8.37 -4.78
N THR A 182 -8.19 9.36 -4.84
CA THR A 182 -7.76 10.14 -3.67
C THR A 182 -8.94 10.89 -3.09
N TYR A 183 -9.64 11.70 -3.88
CA TYR A 183 -10.76 12.51 -3.40
C TYR A 183 -11.86 11.64 -2.77
N ILE A 184 -12.27 10.56 -3.43
CA ILE A 184 -13.30 9.66 -2.88
C ILE A 184 -12.83 8.95 -1.62
N SER A 185 -11.56 8.55 -1.56
CA SER A 185 -11.01 7.90 -0.36
C SER A 185 -10.95 8.84 0.83
N LEU A 186 -10.52 10.08 0.61
CA LEU A 186 -10.47 11.12 1.64
C LEU A 186 -11.87 11.53 2.09
N GLU A 187 -12.84 11.65 1.17
CA GLU A 187 -14.23 11.93 1.52
C GLU A 187 -14.80 10.85 2.46
N LYS A 188 -14.57 9.56 2.12
CA LYS A 188 -14.98 8.43 2.97
C LYS A 188 -14.36 8.53 4.37
N GLN A 189 -13.07 8.86 4.46
CA GLN A 189 -12.39 8.99 5.74
C GLN A 189 -12.88 10.19 6.55
N ALA A 190 -13.11 11.34 5.91
CA ALA A 190 -13.65 12.53 6.55
C ALA A 190 -15.03 12.26 7.18
N ARG A 191 -15.90 11.51 6.47
CA ARG A 191 -17.19 11.08 7.02
C ARG A 191 -17.02 10.18 8.25
N THR A 192 -16.10 9.23 8.23
CA THR A 192 -15.84 8.34 9.39
C THR A 192 -15.24 9.09 10.58
N LEU A 193 -14.34 10.05 10.35
CA LEU A 193 -13.74 10.88 11.40
C LEU A 193 -14.75 11.86 12.01
N GLY A 194 -15.62 12.46 11.19
CA GLY A 194 -16.69 13.35 11.67
C GLY A 194 -17.70 12.65 12.57
N VAL A 195 -17.97 11.35 12.34
CA VAL A 195 -18.85 10.55 13.20
C VAL A 195 -18.19 10.19 14.54
N LYS A 196 -16.86 9.96 14.56
CA LYS A 196 -16.13 9.61 15.79
C LYS A 196 -15.97 10.79 16.79
N GLY A 197 -16.13 12.03 16.31
CA GLY A 197 -16.17 13.23 17.17
C GLY A 197 -17.54 13.52 17.80
N MET A 198 -18.55 12.70 17.51
CA MET A 198 -19.94 12.90 17.91
C MET A 198 -20.46 11.78 18.83
N GLU A 199 -19.61 11.17 19.65
CA GLU A 199 -20.06 10.39 20.81
C GLU A 199 -20.59 11.38 21.86
N PRO A 200 -21.90 11.38 22.17
CA PRO A 200 -22.46 12.30 23.15
C PRO A 200 -22.00 11.86 24.54
N ASN A 201 -20.96 12.51 25.07
CA ASN A 201 -20.66 12.48 26.49
C ASN A 201 -21.87 13.08 27.23
N PRO A 202 -22.66 12.29 28.00
CA PRO A 202 -23.78 12.85 28.71
C PRO A 202 -23.23 13.41 30.01
N LEU A 203 -22.70 14.65 29.99
CA LEU A 203 -22.48 15.52 31.15
C LEU A 203 -21.72 16.79 30.72
N SER A 204 -22.43 17.80 30.21
CA SER A 204 -22.23 19.21 30.59
C SER A 204 -23.27 20.11 29.92
N PRO A 205 -24.10 20.86 30.67
CA PRO A 205 -25.02 21.83 30.11
C PRO A 205 -24.32 23.16 29.89
N GLY A 206 -24.13 23.54 28.63
CA GLY A 206 -23.80 24.91 28.23
C GLY A 206 -22.46 25.03 27.50
N GLY A 207 -22.50 25.34 26.21
CA GLY A 207 -21.30 25.70 25.47
C GLY A 207 -21.44 25.63 23.95
N MET A 208 -21.98 26.70 23.36
CA MET A 208 -21.68 27.25 22.03
C MET A 208 -21.56 26.26 20.85
N ALA A 209 -22.64 26.15 20.09
CA ALA A 209 -22.63 25.59 18.75
C ALA A 209 -21.79 26.46 17.81
N TYR A 210 -20.56 26.04 17.49
CA TYR A 210 -19.86 26.52 16.30
C TYR A 210 -20.44 25.75 15.10
N ALA A 211 -21.21 26.46 14.29
CA ALA A 211 -21.62 26.00 12.98
C ALA A 211 -20.36 25.93 12.09
N LEU A 212 -19.81 24.73 11.90
CA LEU A 212 -18.93 24.48 10.76
C LEU A 212 -19.82 24.37 9.52
N ASP A 213 -19.72 25.41 8.72
CA ASP A 213 -20.32 25.56 7.41
C ASP A 213 -20.06 24.31 6.57
N SER A 214 -21.16 23.69 6.14
CA SER A 214 -21.12 22.50 5.32
C SER A 214 -20.63 22.88 3.94
N CYS A 215 -19.38 22.53 3.59
CA CYS A 215 -18.97 22.44 2.21
C CYS A 215 -19.86 21.42 1.50
N LYS A 216 -20.95 21.91 0.90
CA LYS A 216 -21.77 21.20 -0.08
C LYS A 216 -20.91 21.00 -1.32
N VAL A 217 -20.15 19.91 -1.35
CA VAL A 217 -19.69 19.34 -2.62
C VAL A 217 -20.92 18.66 -3.23
N SER A 218 -21.44 19.29 -4.28
CA SER A 218 -22.60 18.82 -5.04
C SER A 218 -22.46 17.33 -5.38
N SER A 219 -23.49 16.57 -5.03
CA SER A 219 -23.62 15.15 -5.32
C SER A 219 -23.49 14.88 -6.82
N ILE A 220 -22.37 14.31 -7.24
CA ILE A 220 -22.25 13.68 -8.55
C ILE A 220 -22.81 12.26 -8.42
N THR A 221 -24.14 12.14 -8.55
CA THR A 221 -24.78 10.85 -8.79
C THR A 221 -24.50 10.43 -10.22
N THR A 222 -23.45 9.63 -10.41
CA THR A 222 -23.29 8.87 -11.67
C THR A 222 -22.99 7.42 -11.35
N LYS A 223 -23.67 6.56 -12.10
CA LYS A 223 -23.83 5.10 -11.91
C LYS A 223 -22.48 4.38 -11.72
N PRO A 224 -22.42 3.34 -10.87
CA PRO A 224 -21.24 2.49 -10.78
C PRO A 224 -21.17 1.66 -12.07
N ASN A 225 -19.98 1.58 -12.67
CA ASN A 225 -19.62 0.78 -13.85
C ASN A 225 -19.73 1.47 -15.22
N GLU A 226 -18.88 2.46 -15.51
CA GLU A 226 -18.46 2.70 -16.91
C GLU A 226 -17.18 3.55 -17.10
N TYR A 227 -16.14 3.33 -16.31
CA TYR A 227 -14.82 3.91 -16.62
C TYR A 227 -13.74 2.84 -16.53
N ALA A 228 -13.69 1.99 -17.54
CA ALA A 228 -12.47 1.28 -17.89
C ALA A 228 -11.55 2.26 -18.64
N LEU A 229 -10.99 3.25 -17.91
CA LEU A 229 -9.98 4.14 -18.46
C LEU A 229 -8.62 3.47 -18.28
N SER A 230 -8.06 3.02 -19.40
CA SER A 230 -6.71 2.46 -19.46
C SER A 230 -5.68 3.58 -19.22
N TRP A 231 -4.60 3.25 -18.53
CA TRP A 231 -3.50 4.15 -18.12
C TRP A 231 -2.64 4.75 -19.26
N SER A 232 -3.23 5.12 -20.40
CA SER A 232 -2.46 5.51 -21.60
C SER A 232 -2.41 7.00 -21.92
N THR A 233 -2.94 7.89 -21.08
CA THR A 233 -2.88 9.33 -21.37
C THR A 233 -2.49 10.15 -20.15
N LYS A 234 -1.21 10.51 -20.08
CA LYS A 234 -0.86 11.80 -19.47
C LYS A 234 -1.65 12.88 -20.22
N PRO A 235 -2.39 13.77 -19.55
CA PRO A 235 -2.88 14.95 -20.24
C PRO A 235 -1.67 15.72 -20.76
N GLN A 236 -1.55 15.80 -22.08
CA GLN A 236 -0.62 16.71 -22.75
C GLN A 236 -1.11 18.13 -22.40
N TYR A 237 -0.53 18.73 -21.36
CA TYR A 237 -0.64 20.17 -21.20
C TYR A 237 0.21 20.81 -22.30
N ALA A 238 -0.46 21.25 -23.35
CA ALA A 238 0.11 22.14 -24.34
C ALA A 238 0.48 23.47 -23.67
N PRO A 239 1.72 23.96 -23.78
CA PRO A 239 2.06 25.32 -23.38
C PRO A 239 1.80 26.26 -24.56
N SER A 240 0.79 27.10 -24.46
CA SER A 240 0.64 28.42 -25.13
C SER A 240 -0.80 28.87 -24.91
N LEU A 241 -1.07 30.02 -24.28
CA LEU A 241 -0.88 31.33 -24.88
C LEU A 241 -0.46 32.34 -23.80
N LEU A 242 0.81 32.75 -23.83
CA LEU A 242 1.23 34.02 -23.26
C LEU A 242 1.84 34.83 -24.41
N GLY A 243 1.19 35.95 -24.66
CA GLY A 243 1.49 37.06 -25.55
C GLY A 243 2.75 36.98 -26.42
N THR A 244 2.50 36.90 -27.73
CA THR A 244 3.34 37.49 -28.75
C THR A 244 3.57 38.98 -28.47
N VAL A 245 4.80 39.38 -28.15
CA VAL A 245 5.36 40.67 -28.60
C VAL A 245 6.82 40.43 -28.96
N ALA A 246 7.09 40.33 -30.25
CA ALA A 246 8.42 40.46 -30.84
C ALA A 246 8.56 41.89 -31.35
N ILE A 247 9.54 42.66 -30.87
CA ILE A 247 10.02 43.88 -31.54
C ILE A 247 11.55 44.01 -31.36
N TYR A 248 12.23 43.66 -32.46
CA TYR A 248 13.44 44.20 -33.12
C TYR A 248 14.87 44.10 -32.56
N GLN A 249 15.73 43.75 -33.51
CA GLN A 249 17.19 43.77 -33.57
C GLN A 249 17.84 45.11 -33.17
N LEU A 250 18.96 45.05 -32.44
CA LEU A 250 20.35 45.15 -32.92
C LEU A 250 21.30 44.73 -31.78
#